data_AF-A0A450VJB9-F1
#
_entry.id   AF-A0A450VJB9-F1
#
_cell.length_a   1.000
_cell.length_b   1.000
_cell.length_c   1.000
_cell.angle_alpha   90.00
_cell.angle_beta   90.00
_cell.angle_gamma   90.00
#
_symmetry.space_group_name_H-M   'P 1'
#
loop_
_entity.id
_entity.type
_entity.pdbx_description
1 polymer ?
#
loop_
_entity_poly.entity_id
_entity_poly.type
_entity_poly.pdbx_seq_one_letter_code
_entity_poly.pdbx_strand_id
1 'polypeptide(L)'
;MARPPTPPARKTGPPSRSTSPPPHGLRKAGTTHHLPRGLLTRAGYLALIGDGPGARGDLAEAWRIAEAGPMPLFQADILLTRARLFFRAQPEEVKADLAAARALIHKHGYHRRDGELADAAAVIR
;
A
#
# COMPACT_ATOMS: atom_id res chain seq x y z
N MET A 1 -28.99 47.09 -48.07
CA MET A 1 -28.01 46.21 -47.40
C MET A 1 -27.64 46.84 -46.07
N ALA A 2 -28.05 46.27 -44.93
CA ALA A 2 -27.75 46.80 -43.59
C ALA A 2 -26.84 45.83 -42.84
N ARG A 3 -25.72 46.32 -42.31
CA ARG A 3 -24.77 45.54 -41.49
C ARG A 3 -25.34 45.36 -40.07
N PRO A 4 -25.23 44.17 -39.45
CA PRO A 4 -25.67 43.97 -38.07
C PRO A 4 -24.68 44.59 -37.05
N PRO A 5 -25.17 45.00 -35.87
CA PRO A 5 -24.38 45.70 -34.84
C PRO A 5 -23.51 44.76 -33.99
N THR A 6 -22.40 45.31 -33.49
CA THR A 6 -21.40 44.67 -32.63
C THR A 6 -21.90 44.47 -31.19
N PRO A 7 -21.67 43.31 -30.53
CA PRO A 7 -22.06 43.09 -29.14
C PRO A 7 -21.09 43.73 -28.12
N PRO A 8 -21.57 44.15 -26.92
CA PRO A 8 -20.76 44.85 -25.92
C PRO A 8 -19.90 43.92 -25.03
N ALA A 9 -18.78 44.47 -24.57
CA ALA A 9 -17.75 43.80 -23.77
C ALA A 9 -18.23 43.39 -22.36
N ARG A 10 -17.97 42.14 -21.97
CA ARG A 10 -18.30 41.59 -20.65
C ARG A 10 -17.16 41.87 -19.66
N LYS A 11 -17.45 42.59 -18.58
CA LYS A 11 -16.54 42.84 -17.46
C LYS A 11 -16.29 41.54 -16.67
N THR A 12 -15.03 41.19 -16.43
CA THR A 12 -14.61 40.08 -15.57
C THR A 12 -14.16 40.62 -14.20
N GLY A 13 -14.96 40.38 -13.17
CA GLY A 13 -14.47 40.36 -11.78
C GLY A 13 -13.95 38.96 -11.42
N PRO A 14 -13.03 38.81 -10.46
CA PRO A 14 -12.45 37.50 -10.16
C PRO A 14 -13.40 36.66 -9.29
N PRO A 15 -13.62 35.37 -9.57
CA PRO A 15 -14.22 34.48 -8.60
C PRO A 15 -13.15 33.98 -7.63
N SER A 16 -13.31 34.31 -6.35
CA SER A 16 -12.65 33.61 -5.26
C SER A 16 -13.13 32.17 -5.23
N ARG A 17 -12.22 31.21 -5.42
CA ARG A 17 -12.51 29.78 -5.22
C ARG A 17 -11.30 29.08 -4.62
N SER A 18 -11.38 28.87 -3.31
CA SER A 18 -10.63 27.83 -2.60
C SER A 18 -10.83 26.51 -3.33
N THR A 19 -9.75 25.96 -3.90
CA THR A 19 -9.75 24.61 -4.46
C THR A 19 -8.59 23.84 -3.85
N SER A 20 -8.92 23.02 -2.85
CA SER A 20 -8.05 21.94 -2.40
C SER A 20 -7.77 21.01 -3.59
N PRO A 21 -6.53 20.56 -3.83
CA PRO A 21 -6.26 19.66 -4.93
C PRO A 21 -6.93 18.29 -4.67
N PRO A 22 -7.55 17.66 -5.68
CA PRO A 22 -8.16 16.35 -5.52
C PRO A 22 -7.07 15.25 -5.50
N PRO A 23 -7.03 14.33 -4.51
CA PRO A 23 -6.20 13.14 -4.60
C PRO A 23 -6.92 12.03 -5.39
N HIS A 24 -7.22 12.25 -6.68
CA HIS A 24 -7.96 11.27 -7.49
C HIS A 24 -7.34 11.09 -8.89
N GLY A 25 -6.31 10.24 -8.99
CA GLY A 25 -5.68 9.89 -10.27
C GLY A 25 -5.24 8.44 -10.45
N LEU A 26 -5.29 7.58 -9.42
CA LEU A 26 -4.76 6.21 -9.53
C LEU A 26 -5.83 5.10 -9.65
N ARG A 27 -7.13 5.44 -9.61
CA ARG A 27 -8.23 4.44 -9.67
C ARG A 27 -8.58 3.98 -11.10
N LYS A 28 -7.94 4.50 -12.15
CA LYS A 28 -8.38 4.30 -13.56
C LYS A 28 -7.49 3.44 -14.45
N ALA A 29 -6.39 2.93 -13.95
CA ALA A 29 -5.59 1.93 -14.66
C ALA A 29 -5.48 0.72 -13.72
N GLY A 30 -5.58 -0.51 -14.23
CA GLY A 30 -5.42 -1.75 -13.46
C GLY A 30 -4.02 -1.96 -12.84
N THR A 31 -3.36 -0.89 -12.41
CA THR A 31 -2.00 -0.80 -11.84
C THR A 31 -1.99 -0.74 -10.31
N THR A 32 -3.05 -1.24 -9.65
CA THR A 32 -3.16 -1.27 -8.18
C THR A 32 -2.04 -2.11 -7.53
N HIS A 33 -1.37 -3.01 -8.27
CA HIS A 33 -0.31 -3.89 -7.77
C HIS A 33 1.00 -3.19 -7.38
N HIS A 34 1.26 -1.97 -7.85
CA HIS A 34 2.45 -1.22 -7.44
C HIS A 34 2.30 -0.63 -6.04
N LEU A 35 1.07 -0.35 -5.62
CA LEU A 35 0.79 0.35 -4.37
C LEU A 35 1.22 -0.48 -3.15
N PRO A 36 0.89 -1.79 -3.03
CA PRO A 36 1.42 -2.61 -1.94
C PRO A 36 2.94 -2.68 -1.88
N ARG A 37 3.64 -2.79 -3.03
CA ARG A 37 5.12 -2.90 -3.04
C ARG A 37 5.80 -1.62 -2.56
N GLY A 38 5.26 -0.47 -2.97
CA GLY A 38 5.72 0.84 -2.49
C GLY A 38 5.57 0.95 -0.98
N LEU A 39 4.43 0.52 -0.45
CA LEU A 39 4.16 0.51 1.00
C LEU A 39 5.09 -0.44 1.76
N LEU A 40 5.38 -1.64 1.24
CA LEU A 40 6.36 -2.56 1.87
C LEU A 40 7.76 -1.94 1.95
N THR A 41 8.20 -1.30 0.87
CA THR A 41 9.52 -0.64 0.80
C THR A 41 9.60 0.51 1.81
N ARG A 42 8.55 1.35 1.86
CA ARG A 42 8.47 2.46 2.81
C ARG A 42 8.38 1.98 4.25
N ALA A 43 7.62 0.92 4.53
CA ALA A 43 7.58 0.30 5.86
C ALA A 43 8.96 -0.17 6.33
N GLY A 44 9.75 -0.78 5.44
CA GLY A 44 11.14 -1.14 5.73
C GLY A 44 12.02 0.08 6.05
N TYR A 45 11.89 1.16 5.27
CA TYR A 45 12.60 2.42 5.55
C TYR A 45 12.19 3.04 6.89
N LEU A 46 10.89 3.13 7.17
CA LEU A 46 10.38 3.68 8.43
C LEU A 46 10.87 2.87 9.64
N ALA A 47 10.84 1.55 9.55
CA ALA A 47 11.40 0.69 10.59
C ALA A 47 12.91 0.91 10.78
N LEU A 48 13.66 1.10 9.70
CA LEU A 48 15.11 1.38 9.75
C LEU A 48 15.43 2.70 10.48
N ILE A 49 14.61 3.74 10.31
CA ILE A 49 14.78 5.03 10.99
C ILE A 49 14.10 5.09 12.37
N GLY A 50 13.57 3.96 12.86
CA GLY A 50 12.93 3.86 14.18
C GLY A 50 11.45 4.24 14.24
N ASP A 51 10.83 4.56 13.10
CA ASP A 51 9.38 4.83 13.02
C ASP A 51 8.57 3.52 12.87
N GLY A 52 8.50 2.76 13.96
CA GLY A 52 7.69 1.55 14.04
C GLY A 52 6.18 1.77 13.82
N PRO A 53 5.56 2.82 14.41
CA PRO A 53 4.15 3.14 14.15
C PRO A 53 3.86 3.44 12.67
N GLY A 54 4.70 4.25 12.01
CA GLY A 54 4.56 4.53 10.59
C GLY A 54 4.72 3.27 9.73
N ALA A 55 5.70 2.42 10.05
CA ALA A 55 5.87 1.13 9.37
C ALA A 55 4.63 0.23 9.50
N ARG A 56 4.03 0.15 10.70
CA ARG A 56 2.77 -0.59 10.91
C ARG A 56 1.61 -0.01 10.11
N GLY A 57 1.50 1.31 10.06
CA GLY A 57 0.47 2.00 9.27
C GLY A 57 0.54 1.64 7.78
N ASP A 58 1.76 1.64 7.22
CA ASP A 58 1.96 1.29 5.81
C ASP A 58 1.64 -0.18 5.52
N LEU A 59 1.98 -1.11 6.43
CA LEU A 59 1.63 -2.53 6.28
C LEU A 59 0.13 -2.79 6.43
N ALA A 60 -0.55 -2.06 7.31
CA ALA A 60 -2.00 -2.16 7.46
C ALA A 60 -2.74 -1.66 6.20
N GLU A 61 -2.30 -0.56 5.61
CA GLU A 61 -2.85 -0.07 4.35
C GLU A 61 -2.57 -1.04 3.19
N ALA A 62 -1.34 -1.59 3.12
CA ALA A 62 -1.00 -2.61 2.14
C ALA A 62 -1.91 -3.84 2.25
N TRP A 63 -2.22 -4.28 3.47
CA TRP A 63 -3.13 -5.39 3.72
C TRP A 63 -4.54 -5.09 3.20
N ARG A 64 -5.09 -3.92 3.54
CA ARG A 64 -6.42 -3.48 3.09
C ARG A 64 -6.56 -3.48 1.57
N ILE A 65 -5.51 -3.07 0.86
CA ILE A 65 -5.47 -3.09 -0.61
C ILE A 65 -5.42 -4.54 -1.12
N ALA A 66 -4.58 -5.38 -0.53
CA ALA A 66 -4.39 -6.77 -0.96
C ALA A 66 -5.67 -7.62 -0.73
N GLU A 67 -6.34 -7.41 0.39
CA GLU A 67 -7.61 -8.05 0.73
C GLU A 67 -8.75 -7.61 -0.19
N ALA A 68 -8.83 -6.33 -0.54
CA ALA A 68 -9.83 -5.82 -1.48
C ALA A 68 -9.61 -6.29 -2.93
N GLY A 69 -8.37 -6.60 -3.31
CA GLY A 69 -7.95 -6.91 -4.69
C GLY A 69 -7.75 -8.40 -4.99
N PRO A 70 -8.40 -9.31 -4.25
CA PRO A 70 -7.94 -10.68 -3.95
C PRO A 70 -6.49 -10.99 -4.37
N MET A 71 -5.51 -10.43 -3.63
CA MET A 71 -4.09 -10.49 -3.97
C MET A 71 -3.27 -11.39 -3.02
N PRO A 72 -3.44 -12.72 -3.04
CA PRO A 72 -2.87 -13.62 -2.03
C PRO A 72 -1.34 -13.64 -1.97
N LEU A 73 -0.66 -13.40 -3.10
CA LEU A 73 0.80 -13.26 -3.10
C LEU A 73 1.26 -12.06 -2.27
N PHE A 74 0.55 -10.93 -2.38
CA PHE A 74 0.85 -9.73 -1.63
C PHE A 74 0.52 -9.88 -0.16
N GLN A 75 -0.56 -10.60 0.17
CA GLN A 75 -0.87 -10.95 1.57
C GLN A 75 0.28 -11.75 2.19
N ALA A 76 0.84 -12.74 1.47
CA ALA A 76 2.02 -13.49 1.94
C ALA A 76 3.24 -12.59 2.13
N ASP A 77 3.58 -11.76 1.14
CA ASP A 77 4.74 -10.84 1.23
C ASP A 77 4.57 -9.82 2.39
N ILE A 78 3.35 -9.35 2.69
CA ILE A 78 3.04 -8.47 3.83
C ILE A 78 3.27 -9.18 5.16
N LEU A 79 2.78 -10.42 5.31
CA LEU A 79 2.94 -11.21 6.54
C LEU A 79 4.41 -11.51 6.82
N LEU A 80 5.18 -11.87 5.79
CA LEU A 80 6.63 -12.06 5.90
C LEU A 80 7.35 -10.76 6.30
N THR A 81 6.92 -9.62 5.75
CA THR A 81 7.49 -8.31 6.12
C THR A 81 7.16 -7.94 7.57
N ARG A 82 5.92 -8.14 8.01
CA ARG A 82 5.52 -7.95 9.42
C ARG A 82 6.39 -8.78 10.34
N ALA A 83 6.61 -10.05 9.97
CA ALA A 83 7.44 -10.95 10.74
C ALA A 83 8.87 -10.45 10.89
N ARG A 84 9.49 -10.07 9.78
CA ARG A 84 10.85 -9.53 9.75
C ARG A 84 11.03 -8.27 10.59
N LEU A 85 10.05 -7.37 10.58
CA LEU A 85 10.18 -6.06 11.24
C LEU A 85 9.80 -6.09 12.73
N PHE A 86 8.89 -6.97 13.14
CA PHE A 86 8.27 -6.88 14.47
C PHE A 86 8.45 -8.13 15.35
N PHE A 87 9.28 -9.10 14.95
CA PHE A 87 9.48 -10.35 15.71
C PHE A 87 9.83 -10.16 17.20
N ARG A 88 10.57 -9.10 17.55
CA ARG A 88 10.94 -8.80 18.95
C ARG A 88 9.82 -8.13 19.75
N ALA A 89 8.99 -7.34 19.08
CA ALA A 89 7.97 -6.53 19.74
C ALA A 89 6.68 -7.32 19.98
N GLN A 90 6.33 -8.24 19.07
CA GLN A 90 5.04 -8.93 19.07
C GLN A 90 5.20 -10.42 18.65
N PRO A 91 5.90 -11.24 19.44
CA PRO A 91 6.29 -12.59 19.04
C PRO A 91 5.09 -13.51 18.71
N GLU A 92 3.99 -13.41 19.46
CA GLU A 92 2.80 -14.25 19.21
C GLU A 92 2.06 -13.84 17.93
N GLU A 93 1.91 -12.54 17.68
CA GLU A 93 1.33 -12.05 16.41
C GLU A 93 2.18 -12.50 15.22
N VAL A 94 3.50 -12.46 15.36
CA VAL A 94 4.36 -12.90 14.27
C VAL A 94 4.30 -14.40 14.04
N LYS A 95 4.17 -15.23 15.09
CA LYS A 95 3.92 -16.67 14.89
C LYS A 95 2.65 -16.91 14.08
N ALA A 96 1.58 -16.16 14.37
CA ALA A 96 0.35 -16.22 13.59
C ALA A 96 0.57 -15.74 12.14
N ASP A 97 1.30 -14.64 11.94
CA ASP A 97 1.63 -14.12 10.61
C ASP A 97 2.40 -15.15 9.78
N LEU A 98 3.40 -15.82 10.36
CA LEU A 98 4.19 -16.87 9.70
C LEU A 98 3.35 -18.10 9.34
N ALA A 99 2.41 -18.50 10.21
CA ALA A 99 1.50 -19.59 9.92
C ALA A 99 0.56 -19.24 8.74
N ALA A 100 0.01 -18.03 8.73
CA ALA A 100 -0.83 -17.53 7.65
C ALA A 100 -0.05 -17.39 6.33
N ALA A 101 1.18 -16.86 6.37
CA ALA A 101 2.06 -16.76 5.20
C ALA A 101 2.33 -18.14 4.60
N ARG A 102 2.67 -19.12 5.45
CA ARG A 102 2.90 -20.51 5.04
C ARG A 102 1.68 -21.13 4.37
N ALA A 103 0.50 -20.91 4.93
CA ALA A 103 -0.76 -21.40 4.34
C ALA A 103 -1.01 -20.80 2.94
N LEU A 104 -0.79 -19.49 2.77
CA LEU A 104 -0.93 -18.82 1.48
C LEU A 104 0.11 -19.31 0.46
N ILE A 105 1.37 -19.45 0.87
CA ILE A 105 2.47 -19.91 0.01
C ILE A 105 2.19 -21.33 -0.50
N HIS A 106 1.83 -22.25 0.41
CA HIS A 106 1.55 -23.63 0.04
C HIS A 106 0.30 -23.75 -0.84
N LYS A 107 -0.80 -23.08 -0.47
CA LYS A 107 -2.07 -23.13 -1.21
C LYS A 107 -1.93 -22.66 -2.65
N HIS A 108 -1.10 -21.66 -2.91
CA HIS A 108 -0.97 -21.03 -4.23
C HIS A 108 0.34 -21.39 -4.96
N GLY A 109 1.21 -22.23 -4.38
CA GLY A 109 2.46 -22.67 -4.99
C GLY A 109 3.56 -21.59 -5.05
N TYR A 110 3.60 -20.66 -4.10
CA TYR A 110 4.54 -19.53 -4.10
C TYR A 110 5.93 -19.87 -3.53
N HIS A 111 6.48 -21.03 -3.88
CA HIS A 111 7.72 -21.60 -3.30
C HIS A 111 8.96 -20.71 -3.39
N ARG A 112 8.96 -19.69 -4.25
CA ARG A 112 10.01 -18.65 -4.24
C ARG A 112 10.13 -17.91 -2.90
N ARG A 113 9.10 -17.95 -2.04
CA ARG A 113 9.08 -17.33 -0.70
C ARG A 113 9.51 -18.30 0.41
N ASP A 114 9.80 -19.56 0.10
CA ASP A 114 10.15 -20.56 1.12
C ASP A 114 11.44 -20.16 1.87
N GLY A 115 12.40 -19.56 1.17
CA GLY A 115 13.62 -19.00 1.79
C GLY A 115 13.30 -17.87 2.76
N GLU A 116 12.51 -16.88 2.34
CA GLU A 116 12.09 -15.75 3.20
C GLU A 116 11.29 -16.23 4.43
N LEU A 117 10.43 -17.23 4.24
CA LEU A 117 9.67 -17.85 5.33
C LEU A 117 10.59 -18.58 6.32
N ALA A 118 11.61 -19.28 5.84
CA ALA A 118 12.59 -19.95 6.69
C ALA A 118 13.41 -18.95 7.50
N ASP A 119 13.90 -17.89 6.86
CA ASP A 119 14.66 -16.82 7.51
C ASP A 119 13.82 -16.13 8.60
N ALA A 120 12.56 -15.79 8.29
CA ALA A 120 11.66 -15.16 9.24
C ALA A 120 11.24 -16.09 10.40
N ALA A 121 11.16 -17.40 10.16
CA ALA A 121 10.90 -18.38 11.21
C ALA A 121 12.12 -18.60 12.12
N ALA A 122 13.34 -18.50 11.59
CA ALA A 122 14.56 -18.69 12.36
C ALA A 122 14.78 -17.61 13.44
N VAL A 123 14.28 -16.39 13.23
CA VAL A 123 14.45 -15.27 14.18
C VAL A 123 13.51 -15.31 15.39
N ILE A 124 12.51 -16.19 15.40
CA ILE A 124 11.51 -16.33 16.49
C ILE A 124 11.80 -17.52 17.39
N ARG A 125 12.82 -18.31 17.05
CA ARG A 125 13.15 -19.54 17.75
C ARG A 125 13.80 -19.31 19.11
#